data_AF-A0A2N1RS04-F1
#
_entry.id   AF-A0A2N1RS04-F1
#
_cell.length_a   1.000
_cell.length_b   1.000
_cell.length_c   1.000
_cell.angle_alpha   90.00
_cell.angle_beta   90.00
_cell.angle_gamma   90.00
#
_symmetry.space_group_name_H-M   'P 1'
#
loop_
_entity.id
_entity.type
_entity.pdbx_description
1 polymer ?
#
loop_
_entity_poly.entity_id
_entity_poly.type
_entity_poly.pdbx_seq_one_letter_code
_entity_poly.pdbx_strand_id
1 'polypeptide(L)'
;MINSPAKFDEFTTFAQYVYSSIKTAYPSIKMMVSIALKNPGGIEMITARDGFARIKDYVDVVGISTYGYAFYSHSDKGNPDNLPADWLTQIKTIAPGKPYGVTETGWIAENLSIPAYSLNVTGSESYQNVYMNKLLNECSSELNAEMIIWFTSHDYDTLWSVTLGGDDLSKIWKDTGLVSETMIERSALSTWRSWMSRDR
;
A
#
# COMPACT_ATOMS: atom_id res chain seq x y z
N MET A 1 7.02 14.93 0.81
CA MET A 1 7.10 16.08 1.75
C MET A 1 8.15 15.90 2.81
N ILE A 2 8.34 14.69 3.36
CA ILE A 2 9.33 14.46 4.42
C ILE A 2 10.79 14.70 4.01
N ASN A 3 11.09 14.66 2.70
CA ASN A 3 12.42 14.94 2.15
C ASN A 3 12.77 16.46 2.13
N SER A 4 11.87 17.32 2.63
CA SER A 4 12.11 18.75 2.82
C SER A 4 11.64 19.14 4.22
N PRO A 5 12.56 19.34 5.19
CA PRO A 5 12.19 19.63 6.58
C PRO A 5 11.22 20.81 6.71
N ALA A 6 11.48 21.92 6.01
CA ALA A 6 10.60 23.10 6.04
C ALA A 6 9.16 22.79 5.57
N LYS A 7 9.01 22.07 4.45
CA LYS A 7 7.67 21.66 3.97
C LYS A 7 7.00 20.67 4.92
N PHE A 8 7.78 19.85 5.62
CA PHE A 8 7.23 18.93 6.60
C PHE A 8 6.79 19.65 7.89
N ASP A 9 7.47 20.74 8.26
CA ASP A 9 7.03 21.62 9.35
C ASP A 9 5.69 22.28 9.01
N GLU A 10 5.56 22.83 7.79
CA GLU A 10 4.28 23.36 7.28
C GLU A 10 3.18 22.29 7.28
N PHE A 11 3.49 21.08 6.82
CA PHE A 11 2.54 19.96 6.86
C PHE A 11 2.13 19.58 8.29
N THR A 12 3.05 19.65 9.26
CA THR A 12 2.74 19.36 10.68
C THR A 12 1.73 20.37 11.22
N THR A 13 1.94 21.67 10.94
CA THR A 13 0.99 22.73 11.31
C THR A 13 -0.37 22.53 10.63
N PHE A 14 -0.37 22.19 9.34
CA PHE A 14 -1.60 21.89 8.60
C PHE A 14 -2.35 20.68 9.20
N ALA A 15 -1.65 19.58 9.49
CA ALA A 15 -2.23 18.38 10.07
C ALA A 15 -2.87 18.65 11.43
N GLN A 16 -2.20 19.42 12.30
CA GLN A 16 -2.75 19.86 13.58
C GLN A 16 -4.04 20.67 13.39
N TYR A 17 -4.01 21.68 12.52
CA TYR A 17 -5.16 22.55 12.29
C TYR A 17 -6.36 21.78 11.75
N VAL A 18 -6.15 20.92 10.73
CA VAL A 18 -7.21 20.10 10.14
C VAL A 18 -7.77 19.13 11.16
N TYR A 19 -6.91 18.43 11.90
CA TYR A 19 -7.35 17.48 12.92
C TYR A 19 -8.20 18.17 13.99
N SER A 20 -7.72 19.26 14.57
CA SER A 20 -8.49 20.01 15.59
C SER A 20 -9.82 20.50 15.04
N SER A 21 -9.84 21.05 13.83
CA SER A 21 -11.07 21.58 13.20
C SER A 21 -12.09 20.47 12.95
N ILE A 22 -11.67 19.35 12.39
CA ILE A 22 -12.55 18.20 12.12
C ILE A 22 -13.02 17.58 13.43
N LYS A 23 -12.17 17.41 14.43
CA LYS A 23 -12.57 16.83 15.72
C LYS A 23 -13.51 17.71 16.52
N THR A 24 -13.46 19.04 16.36
CA THR A 24 -14.45 19.95 16.95
C THR A 24 -15.83 19.74 16.33
N ALA A 25 -15.92 19.60 15.01
CA ALA A 25 -17.20 19.45 14.31
C ALA A 25 -17.74 18.00 14.30
N TYR A 26 -16.84 17.02 14.24
CA TYR A 26 -17.14 15.60 14.04
C TYR A 26 -16.22 14.71 14.90
N PRO A 27 -16.39 14.67 16.23
CA PRO A 27 -15.45 14.00 17.14
C PRO A 27 -15.22 12.51 16.85
N SER A 28 -16.22 11.83 16.27
CA SER A 28 -16.18 10.39 15.97
C SER A 28 -15.49 10.02 14.66
N ILE A 29 -15.24 10.96 13.75
CA ILE A 29 -14.56 10.66 12.48
C ILE A 29 -13.10 10.33 12.77
N LYS A 30 -12.64 9.17 12.32
CA LYS A 30 -11.22 8.80 12.39
C LYS A 30 -10.45 9.52 11.28
N MET A 31 -9.38 10.21 11.67
CA MET A 31 -8.43 10.86 10.79
C MET A 31 -7.25 9.93 10.54
N MET A 32 -6.79 9.88 9.29
CA MET A 32 -5.74 8.96 8.86
C MET A 32 -4.69 9.66 8.01
N VAL A 33 -3.45 9.22 8.17
CA VAL A 33 -2.36 9.46 7.20
C VAL A 33 -1.89 8.10 6.67
N SER A 34 -1.55 8.04 5.39
CA SER A 34 -0.97 6.83 4.79
C SER A 34 0.55 6.95 4.70
N ILE A 35 1.24 5.86 5.05
CA ILE A 35 2.69 5.72 4.93
C ILE A 35 2.97 4.73 3.80
N ALA A 36 3.70 5.19 2.79
CA ALA A 36 4.18 4.34 1.70
C ALA A 36 5.38 3.52 2.19
N LEU A 37 5.17 2.24 2.50
CA LEU A 37 6.22 1.36 2.99
C LEU A 37 7.24 1.04 1.89
N LYS A 38 8.49 0.91 2.31
CA LYS A 38 9.67 0.52 1.52
C LYS A 38 10.42 -0.58 2.28
N ASN A 39 11.66 -0.84 1.90
CA ASN A 39 12.53 -1.80 2.59
C ASN A 39 12.56 -1.56 4.11
N PRO A 40 12.21 -2.57 4.93
CA PRO A 40 12.37 -2.51 6.37
C PRO A 40 13.80 -2.13 6.76
N GLY A 41 13.93 -1.23 7.74
CA GLY A 41 15.22 -0.69 8.18
C GLY A 41 15.90 0.28 7.20
N GLY A 42 15.33 0.52 6.01
CA GLY A 42 15.82 1.50 5.05
C GLY A 42 15.72 2.94 5.55
N ILE A 43 16.51 3.83 4.95
CA ILE A 43 16.56 5.25 5.33
C ILE A 43 15.19 5.94 5.20
N GLU A 44 14.39 5.53 4.22
CA GLU A 44 13.04 6.01 4.00
C GLU A 44 12.11 5.63 5.16
N MET A 45 12.28 4.44 5.73
CA MET A 45 11.46 3.95 6.84
C MET A 45 11.88 4.56 8.17
N ILE A 46 13.18 4.81 8.36
CA ILE A 46 13.70 5.62 9.48
C ILE A 46 13.11 7.04 9.40
N THR A 47 13.17 7.64 8.21
CA THR A 47 12.62 8.97 7.97
C THR A 47 11.12 9.00 8.24
N ALA A 48 10.36 8.01 7.74
CA ALA A 48 8.92 7.90 7.98
C ALA A 48 8.57 7.77 9.47
N ARG A 49 9.32 6.97 10.24
CA ARG A 49 9.15 6.86 11.70
C ARG A 49 9.37 8.19 12.39
N ASP A 50 10.46 8.88 12.09
CA ASP A 50 10.82 10.13 12.75
C ASP A 50 9.82 11.25 12.40
N GLY A 51 9.33 11.28 11.15
CA GLY A 51 8.25 12.19 10.76
C GLY A 51 6.91 11.84 11.41
N PHE A 52 6.55 10.55 11.45
CA PHE A 52 5.30 10.11 12.08
C PHE A 52 5.24 10.51 13.56
N ALA A 53 6.37 10.39 14.28
CA ALA A 53 6.45 10.81 15.68
C ALA A 53 6.03 12.26 15.92
N ARG A 54 6.16 13.14 14.92
CA ARG A 54 5.80 14.56 14.99
C ARG A 54 4.32 14.85 14.73
N ILE A 55 3.60 13.91 14.11
CA ILE A 55 2.17 14.08 13.74
C ILE A 55 1.26 13.05 14.41
N LYS A 56 1.81 12.11 15.18
CA LYS A 56 1.08 10.95 15.75
C LYS A 56 -0.17 11.34 16.55
N ASP A 57 -0.20 12.52 17.18
CA ASP A 57 -1.32 12.98 18.01
C ASP A 57 -2.48 13.52 17.16
N TYR A 58 -2.27 13.69 15.85
CA TYR A 58 -3.24 14.17 14.87
C TYR A 58 -3.68 13.05 13.91
N VAL A 59 -3.51 11.79 14.33
CA VAL A 59 -3.78 10.58 13.54
C VAL A 59 -4.46 9.54 14.41
N ASP A 60 -5.68 9.14 14.07
CA ASP A 60 -6.42 8.11 14.78
C ASP A 60 -6.09 6.70 14.27
N VAL A 61 -5.85 6.57 12.96
CA VAL A 61 -5.53 5.30 12.28
C VAL A 61 -4.38 5.55 11.31
N VAL A 62 -3.47 4.58 11.18
CA VAL A 62 -2.38 4.67 10.21
C VAL A 62 -2.67 3.82 9.00
N GLY A 63 -2.68 4.48 7.84
CA GLY A 63 -2.80 3.85 6.54
C GLY A 63 -1.46 3.29 6.08
N ILE A 64 -1.52 2.15 5.39
CA ILE A 64 -0.38 1.49 4.76
C ILE A 64 -0.59 1.51 3.24
N SER A 65 0.35 2.10 2.51
CA SER A 65 0.47 1.96 1.05
C SER A 65 1.71 1.11 0.75
N THR A 66 1.59 0.06 -0.07
CA THR A 66 2.71 -0.86 -0.30
C THR A 66 2.61 -1.60 -1.62
N TYR A 67 3.73 -1.66 -2.34
CA TYR A 67 3.91 -2.42 -3.58
C TYR A 67 5.30 -3.04 -3.58
N GLY A 68 5.39 -4.24 -3.01
CA GLY A 68 6.64 -4.98 -2.83
C GLY A 68 7.49 -5.06 -4.10
N TYR A 69 6.86 -5.49 -5.19
CA TYR A 69 7.52 -5.71 -6.47
C TYR A 69 8.16 -4.44 -7.09
N ALA A 70 7.64 -3.25 -6.79
CA ALA A 70 8.12 -2.00 -7.37
C ALA A 70 9.08 -1.24 -6.44
N PHE A 71 8.79 -1.24 -5.14
CA PHE A 71 9.38 -0.28 -4.21
C PHE A 71 10.27 -0.88 -3.13
N TYR A 72 10.53 -2.18 -3.21
CA TYR A 72 11.45 -2.89 -2.33
C TYR A 72 12.65 -3.40 -3.13
N SER A 73 13.71 -3.73 -2.39
CA SER A 73 14.99 -4.24 -2.86
C SER A 73 15.18 -5.66 -2.31
N HIS A 74 14.56 -6.63 -2.98
CA HIS A 74 14.74 -8.04 -2.70
C HIS A 74 15.07 -8.81 -3.98
N SER A 75 15.61 -10.03 -3.82
CA SER A 75 15.85 -10.94 -4.95
C SER A 75 14.53 -11.33 -5.61
N ASP A 76 14.54 -11.47 -6.93
CA ASP A 76 13.38 -11.83 -7.74
C ASP A 76 12.11 -11.09 -7.29
N LYS A 77 12.02 -9.82 -7.68
CA LYS A 77 10.99 -8.88 -7.21
C LYS A 77 9.56 -9.35 -7.47
N GLY A 78 9.37 -10.25 -8.43
CA GLY A 78 8.07 -10.75 -8.85
C GLY A 78 7.49 -11.82 -7.95
N ASN A 79 8.34 -12.53 -7.21
CA ASN A 79 7.93 -13.60 -6.32
C ASN A 79 7.67 -13.05 -4.88
N PRO A 80 6.41 -13.09 -4.40
CA PRO A 80 6.06 -12.57 -3.08
C PRO A 80 6.69 -13.34 -1.91
N ASP A 81 7.18 -14.56 -2.13
CA ASP A 81 7.91 -15.32 -1.09
C ASP A 81 9.26 -14.69 -0.74
N ASN A 82 9.80 -13.84 -1.60
CA ASN A 82 11.04 -13.11 -1.35
C ASN A 82 10.82 -11.77 -0.65
N LEU A 83 9.58 -11.42 -0.30
CA LEU A 83 9.32 -10.23 0.52
C LEU A 83 10.02 -10.36 1.87
N PRO A 84 10.58 -9.25 2.41
CA PRO A 84 11.07 -9.24 3.78
C PRO A 84 10.00 -9.75 4.76
N ALA A 85 10.38 -10.57 5.75
CA ALA A 85 9.41 -11.17 6.66
C ALA A 85 8.56 -10.14 7.43
N ASP A 86 9.09 -8.94 7.65
CA ASP A 86 8.44 -7.82 8.32
C ASP A 86 7.95 -6.72 7.34
N TRP A 87 7.79 -7.04 6.05
CA TRP A 87 7.47 -6.05 5.01
C TRP A 87 6.22 -5.21 5.30
N LEU A 88 5.19 -5.78 5.94
CA LEU A 88 3.98 -5.08 6.37
C LEU A 88 4.05 -4.72 7.86
N THR A 89 4.50 -5.65 8.71
CA THR A 89 4.52 -5.48 10.17
C THR A 89 5.54 -4.45 10.68
N GLN A 90 6.50 -4.01 9.84
CA GLN A 90 7.36 -2.86 10.13
C GLN A 90 6.57 -1.59 10.49
N ILE A 91 5.30 -1.47 10.08
CA ILE A 91 4.43 -0.37 10.48
C ILE A 91 4.29 -0.25 12.00
N LYS A 92 4.39 -1.37 12.75
CA LYS A 92 4.36 -1.38 14.21
C LYS A 92 5.58 -0.66 14.82
N THR A 93 6.71 -0.64 14.12
CA THR A 93 7.90 0.11 14.53
C THR A 93 7.77 1.59 14.17
N ILE A 94 7.11 1.90 13.06
CA ILE A 94 6.91 3.27 12.57
C ILE A 94 5.85 4.00 13.41
N ALA A 95 4.74 3.33 13.72
CA ALA A 95 3.57 3.88 14.38
C ALA A 95 3.04 2.99 15.52
N PRO A 96 3.83 2.75 16.58
CA PRO A 96 3.49 1.81 17.62
C PRO A 96 2.17 2.16 18.32
N GLY A 97 1.33 1.15 18.52
CA GLY A 97 0.07 1.25 19.26
C GLY A 97 -1.07 1.93 18.52
N LYS A 98 -0.90 2.32 17.25
CA LYS A 98 -2.00 2.83 16.43
C LYS A 98 -2.83 1.68 15.83
N PRO A 99 -4.13 1.88 15.59
CA PRO A 99 -4.87 1.04 14.65
C PRO A 99 -4.29 1.21 13.24
N TYR A 100 -4.34 0.13 12.46
CA TYR A 100 -3.76 0.09 11.11
C TYR A 100 -4.83 -0.25 10.08
N GLY A 101 -4.64 0.24 8.85
CA GLY A 101 -5.42 -0.18 7.69
C GLY A 101 -4.56 -0.14 6.44
N VAL A 102 -4.75 -1.10 5.54
CA VAL A 102 -4.09 -1.04 4.23
C VAL A 102 -4.93 -0.15 3.33
N THR A 103 -4.42 1.05 3.03
CA THR A 103 -5.11 2.04 2.22
C THR A 103 -4.93 1.81 0.74
N GLU A 104 -3.87 1.10 0.36
CA GLU A 104 -3.52 0.90 -1.03
C GLU A 104 -2.47 -0.22 -1.14
N THR A 105 -2.78 -1.25 -1.91
CA THR A 105 -1.83 -2.32 -2.25
C THR A 105 -2.27 -3.07 -3.51
N GLY A 106 -1.39 -3.85 -4.09
CA GLY A 106 -1.68 -4.78 -5.17
C GLY A 106 -0.44 -5.59 -5.54
N TRP A 107 -0.63 -6.58 -6.40
CA TRP A 107 0.46 -7.36 -6.99
C TRP A 107 0.17 -7.60 -8.46
N ILE A 108 1.19 -7.45 -9.30
CA ILE A 108 1.05 -7.62 -10.75
C ILE A 108 0.75 -9.08 -11.09
N ALA A 109 -0.21 -9.29 -11.98
CA ALA A 109 -0.54 -10.60 -12.53
C ALA A 109 0.25 -10.93 -13.79
N GLU A 110 0.97 -9.96 -14.36
CA GLU A 110 1.68 -10.06 -15.63
C GLU A 110 3.07 -9.42 -15.55
N ASN A 111 3.94 -9.74 -16.51
CA ASN A 111 5.30 -9.22 -16.56
C ASN A 111 5.29 -7.69 -16.71
N LEU A 112 5.98 -7.01 -15.80
CA LEU A 112 6.14 -5.56 -15.82
C LEU A 112 7.54 -5.21 -16.32
N SER A 113 7.58 -4.36 -17.34
CA SER A 113 8.83 -3.75 -17.81
C SER A 113 8.66 -2.24 -17.99
N ILE A 114 9.41 -1.47 -17.22
CA ILE A 114 9.51 -0.01 -17.27
C ILE A 114 11.01 0.37 -17.29
N PRO A 115 11.62 0.50 -18.48
CA PRO A 115 13.04 0.82 -18.62
C PRO A 115 13.43 2.14 -17.95
N ALA A 116 12.55 3.15 -17.96
CA ALA A 116 12.82 4.46 -17.34
C ALA A 116 13.12 4.37 -15.83
N TYR A 117 12.64 3.34 -15.16
CA TYR A 117 12.87 3.10 -13.73
C TYR A 117 13.81 1.91 -13.47
N SER A 118 14.42 1.35 -14.52
CA SER A 118 15.17 0.08 -14.44
C SER A 118 14.35 -1.02 -13.76
N LEU A 119 13.03 -1.02 -13.96
CA LEU A 119 12.12 -1.97 -13.34
C LEU A 119 11.74 -3.06 -14.34
N ASN A 120 12.13 -4.28 -14.02
CA ASN A 120 11.75 -5.47 -14.77
C ASN A 120 11.37 -6.57 -13.77
N VAL A 121 10.12 -7.01 -13.83
CA VAL A 121 9.52 -7.91 -12.83
C VAL A 121 8.73 -8.98 -13.55
N THR A 122 9.02 -10.24 -13.23
CA THR A 122 8.22 -11.37 -13.69
C THR A 122 6.94 -11.46 -12.85
N GLY A 123 5.79 -11.16 -13.44
CA GLY A 123 4.49 -11.26 -12.77
C GLY A 123 3.77 -12.55 -13.15
N SER A 124 2.86 -13.01 -12.29
CA SER A 124 1.93 -14.08 -12.65
C SER A 124 0.67 -13.99 -11.79
N GLU A 125 -0.45 -14.49 -12.31
CA GLU A 125 -1.69 -14.64 -11.54
C GLU A 125 -1.47 -15.46 -10.27
N SER A 126 -0.66 -16.52 -10.35
CA SER A 126 -0.32 -17.35 -9.19
C SER A 126 0.41 -16.55 -8.11
N TYR A 127 1.39 -15.72 -8.49
CA TYR A 127 2.08 -14.84 -7.55
C TYR A 127 1.18 -13.75 -6.97
N GLN A 128 0.25 -13.20 -7.76
CA GLN A 128 -0.77 -12.30 -7.22
C GLN A 128 -1.58 -12.98 -6.11
N ASN A 129 -1.96 -14.25 -6.28
CA ASN A 129 -2.70 -15.00 -5.26
C ASN A 129 -1.84 -15.38 -4.04
N VAL A 130 -0.55 -15.67 -4.22
CA VAL A 130 0.39 -15.88 -3.10
C VAL A 130 0.49 -14.60 -2.26
N TYR A 131 0.64 -13.44 -2.91
CA TYR A 131 0.66 -12.15 -2.21
C TYR A 131 -0.65 -11.88 -1.47
N MET A 132 -1.80 -12.12 -2.11
CA MET A 132 -3.12 -11.97 -1.50
C MET A 132 -3.23 -12.76 -0.19
N ASN A 133 -2.83 -14.03 -0.18
CA ASN A 133 -2.86 -14.84 1.03
C ASN A 133 -1.94 -14.29 2.13
N LYS A 134 -0.71 -13.87 1.80
CA LYS A 134 0.22 -13.25 2.77
C LYS A 134 -0.37 -11.99 3.39
N LEU A 135 -0.87 -11.07 2.54
CA LEU A 135 -1.49 -9.81 2.96
C LEU A 135 -2.66 -10.06 3.92
N LEU A 136 -3.60 -10.92 3.52
CA LEU A 136 -4.80 -11.20 4.33
C LEU A 136 -4.46 -11.87 5.66
N ASN A 137 -3.46 -12.77 5.67
CA ASN A 137 -2.96 -13.41 6.88
C ASN A 137 -2.33 -12.38 7.82
N GLU A 138 -1.37 -11.58 7.37
CA GLU A 138 -0.72 -10.57 8.22
C GLU A 138 -1.70 -9.50 8.71
N CYS A 139 -2.63 -9.06 7.86
CA CYS A 139 -3.68 -8.14 8.29
C CYS A 139 -4.57 -8.74 9.38
N SER A 140 -4.88 -10.03 9.32
CA SER A 140 -5.77 -10.69 10.30
C SER A 140 -5.04 -11.08 11.58
N SER A 141 -3.85 -11.68 11.49
CA SER A 141 -3.13 -12.25 12.63
C SER A 141 -2.18 -11.27 13.31
N GLU A 142 -1.55 -10.38 12.55
CA GLU A 142 -0.49 -9.51 13.07
C GLU A 142 -0.99 -8.10 13.33
N LEU A 143 -1.74 -7.52 12.40
CA LEU A 143 -2.12 -6.11 12.48
C LEU A 143 -3.50 -5.88 13.09
N ASN A 144 -4.39 -6.87 13.02
CA ASN A 144 -5.84 -6.68 13.22
C ASN A 144 -6.33 -5.45 12.43
N ALA A 145 -6.03 -5.43 11.13
CA ALA A 145 -6.24 -4.27 10.29
C ALA A 145 -7.73 -3.92 10.18
N GLU A 146 -8.08 -2.65 10.39
CA GLU A 146 -9.48 -2.18 10.34
C GLU A 146 -10.04 -2.16 8.91
N MET A 147 -9.17 -2.06 7.92
CA MET A 147 -9.53 -2.06 6.51
C MET A 147 -8.39 -2.55 5.62
N ILE A 148 -8.76 -3.06 4.44
CA ILE A 148 -7.84 -3.42 3.37
C ILE A 148 -8.44 -2.89 2.07
N ILE A 149 -7.66 -2.10 1.33
CA ILE A 149 -8.03 -1.57 0.01
C ILE A 149 -7.04 -2.13 -1.01
N TRP A 150 -7.58 -2.94 -1.93
CA TRP A 150 -6.85 -3.42 -3.10
C TRP A 150 -6.99 -2.43 -4.26
N PHE A 151 -5.87 -1.96 -4.79
CA PHE A 151 -5.79 -1.03 -5.91
C PHE A 151 -5.15 -1.75 -7.11
N THR A 152 -5.89 -2.10 -8.17
CA THR A 152 -7.34 -1.85 -8.40
C THR A 152 -8.11 -3.13 -8.66
N SER A 153 -9.45 -3.04 -8.73
CA SER A 153 -10.29 -4.21 -8.96
C SER A 153 -10.14 -4.78 -10.37
N HIS A 154 -9.86 -3.95 -11.38
CA HIS A 154 -9.71 -4.33 -12.78
C HIS A 154 -8.42 -3.77 -13.34
N ASP A 155 -7.79 -4.48 -14.27
CA ASP A 155 -6.73 -3.85 -15.06
C ASP A 155 -7.31 -2.68 -15.87
N TYR A 156 -6.47 -1.69 -16.11
CA TYR A 156 -6.90 -0.43 -16.71
C TYR A 156 -6.12 -0.09 -17.99
N ASP A 157 -5.82 -1.09 -18.82
CA ASP A 157 -5.09 -0.97 -20.09
C ASP A 157 -5.57 0.15 -21.01
N THR A 158 -6.89 0.29 -21.19
CA THR A 158 -7.44 1.36 -22.04
C THR A 158 -7.20 2.73 -21.40
N LEU A 159 -7.40 2.86 -20.09
CA LEU A 159 -7.10 4.10 -19.38
C LEU A 159 -5.61 4.45 -19.49
N TRP A 160 -4.73 3.46 -19.30
CA TRP A 160 -3.29 3.63 -19.37
C TRP A 160 -2.83 4.05 -20.77
N SER A 161 -3.21 3.31 -21.82
CA SER A 161 -2.74 3.55 -23.18
C SER A 161 -3.36 4.78 -23.85
N VAL A 162 -4.65 5.07 -23.58
CA VAL A 162 -5.39 6.15 -24.27
C VAL A 162 -5.38 7.44 -23.47
N THR A 163 -5.83 7.39 -22.22
CA THR A 163 -6.04 8.61 -21.41
C THR A 163 -4.74 9.08 -20.74
N LEU A 164 -3.95 8.14 -20.21
CA LEU A 164 -2.68 8.43 -19.56
C LEU A 164 -1.50 8.42 -20.54
N GLY A 165 -1.74 8.15 -21.82
CA GLY A 165 -0.74 8.23 -22.88
C GLY A 165 0.43 7.24 -22.74
N GLY A 166 0.21 6.11 -22.07
CA GLY A 166 1.24 5.10 -21.85
C GLY A 166 2.30 5.50 -20.81
N ASP A 167 1.95 6.39 -19.87
CA ASP A 167 2.86 6.88 -18.82
C ASP A 167 3.53 5.75 -18.02
N ASP A 168 4.84 5.89 -17.81
CA ASP A 168 5.67 4.89 -17.13
C ASP A 168 5.28 4.70 -15.66
N LEU A 169 4.87 5.77 -14.97
CA LEU A 169 4.51 5.71 -13.55
C LEU A 169 3.24 4.89 -13.34
N SER A 170 2.17 5.24 -14.05
CA SER A 170 0.89 4.55 -13.98
C SER A 170 0.94 3.12 -14.49
N LYS A 171 1.94 2.76 -15.31
CA LYS A 171 2.16 1.37 -15.73
C LYS A 171 2.47 0.44 -14.54
N ILE A 172 3.01 0.95 -13.43
CA ILE A 172 3.31 0.15 -12.24
C ILE A 172 2.08 -0.63 -11.76
N TRP A 173 0.90 0.00 -11.79
CA TRP A 173 -0.33 -0.60 -11.25
C TRP A 173 -1.28 -1.15 -12.33
N LYS A 174 -0.90 -1.09 -13.62
CA LYS A 174 -1.79 -1.42 -14.74
C LYS A 174 -2.40 -2.82 -14.61
N ASP A 175 -1.56 -3.78 -14.23
CA ASP A 175 -1.86 -5.22 -14.24
C ASP A 175 -2.06 -5.79 -12.82
N THR A 176 -2.48 -4.94 -11.86
CA THR A 176 -2.77 -5.37 -10.49
C THR A 176 -4.23 -5.78 -10.26
N GLY A 177 -5.07 -5.71 -11.30
CA GLY A 177 -6.48 -6.06 -11.24
C GLY A 177 -6.71 -7.45 -10.66
N LEU A 178 -7.78 -7.60 -9.87
CA LEU A 178 -8.32 -8.93 -9.54
C LEU A 178 -9.19 -9.47 -10.69
N VAL A 179 -9.53 -8.60 -11.63
CA VAL A 179 -10.17 -8.89 -12.91
C VAL A 179 -9.26 -8.34 -14.00
N SER A 180 -9.04 -9.12 -15.06
CA SER A 180 -8.18 -8.69 -16.16
C SER A 180 -8.86 -7.65 -17.06
N GLU A 181 -8.10 -7.07 -17.97
CA GLU A 181 -8.55 -6.18 -19.05
C GLU A 181 -9.63 -6.79 -19.95
N THR A 182 -9.64 -8.12 -20.09
CA THR A 182 -10.66 -8.90 -20.82
C THR A 182 -11.83 -9.37 -19.95
N MET A 183 -11.96 -8.84 -18.74
CA MET A 183 -13.01 -9.21 -17.77
C MET A 183 -12.92 -10.64 -17.23
N ILE A 184 -11.72 -11.22 -17.25
CA ILE A 184 -11.47 -12.55 -16.66
C ILE A 184 -11.12 -12.38 -15.19
N GLU A 185 -11.90 -13.02 -14.31
CA GLU A 185 -11.60 -13.03 -12.88
C GLU A 185 -10.35 -13.87 -12.58
N ARG A 186 -9.42 -13.31 -11.80
CA ARG A 186 -8.20 -14.00 -11.34
C ARG A 186 -8.45 -14.74 -10.04
N SER A 187 -7.66 -15.78 -9.78
CA SER A 187 -7.75 -16.60 -8.56
C SER A 187 -7.66 -15.80 -7.25
N ALA A 188 -6.91 -14.70 -7.24
CA ALA A 188 -6.84 -13.79 -6.10
C ALA A 188 -8.20 -13.15 -5.73
N LEU A 189 -9.10 -12.96 -6.70
CA LEU A 189 -10.47 -12.49 -6.44
C LEU A 189 -11.28 -13.51 -5.65
N SER A 190 -11.12 -14.80 -5.98
CA SER A 190 -11.77 -15.88 -5.24
C SER A 190 -11.26 -15.91 -3.79
N THR A 191 -9.95 -15.82 -3.59
CA THR A 191 -9.34 -15.73 -2.25
C THR A 191 -9.88 -14.55 -1.45
N TRP A 192 -9.96 -13.37 -2.07
CA TRP A 192 -10.54 -12.17 -1.45
C TRP A 192 -12.00 -12.38 -1.03
N ARG A 193 -12.83 -12.92 -1.93
CA ARG A 193 -14.25 -13.19 -1.65
C ARG A 193 -14.43 -14.20 -0.52
N SER A 194 -13.64 -15.28 -0.51
CA SER A 194 -13.65 -16.28 0.56
C SER A 194 -13.23 -15.69 1.91
N TRP A 195 -12.26 -14.78 1.92
CA TRP A 195 -11.85 -14.09 3.16
C TRP A 195 -12.94 -13.15 3.68
N MET A 196 -13.61 -12.42 2.78
CA MET A 196 -14.72 -11.52 3.10
C MET A 196 -15.97 -12.24 3.61
N SER A 197 -16.19 -13.49 3.21
CA SER A 197 -17.36 -14.29 3.62
C SER A 197 -17.19 -15.00 4.97
N ARG A 198 -16.06 -14.83 5.66
CA ARG A 198 -15.84 -15.41 7.00
C ARG A 198 -16.66 -14.64 8.03
N ASP A 199 -17.14 -15.36 9.05
CA ASP A 199 -17.71 -14.73 10.23
C ASP A 199 -16.61 -13.88 10.91
N ARG A 200 -16.97 -12.63 11.25
CA ARG A 200 -16.06 -11.67 11.91
C ARG A 200 -16.23 -11.68 13.41
#